data_AF-A0A3D0SD62-F1
#
_entry.id   AF-A0A3D0SD62-F1
#
_cell.length_a   1.000
_cell.length_b   1.000
_cell.length_c   1.000
_cell.angle_alpha   90.00
_cell.angle_beta   90.00
_cell.angle_gamma   90.00
#
_symmetry.space_group_name_H-M   'P 1'
#
loop_
_entity.id
_entity.type
_entity.pdbx_description
1 polymer ?
#
loop_
_entity_poly.entity_id
_entity_poly.type
_entity_poly.pdbx_seq_one_letter_code
_entity_poly.pdbx_strand_id
1 'polypeptide(L)'
;METLVKLVPLARDLWVYVAIDVGLALVLLLVMKWLSRSRAKVSVSDELGVKDNFAFGISVAGGMLSLCLVLSSVVGRHVGQGYEQAAIGMVLFGIIGILLVKVGRFAHDKIVLDAVDTQHKVSDRNVSVALVDAASLVSSAIILRSIMVWVDGSDVNAMIAIVTGFLVVLTILLIMTRIYEMRYAMQNQNHSFQSALDTGQLALAVQHAGNLLGTAIVVSSAGALLSYSPEGYVSNVTGWLVTSVLLSLLLWVLVAFSKRAVLNGINYQKEVDEQHNVGVAAVELTLSIGLAMIISSVLSSSAG
;
A
#
# COMPACT_ATOMS: atom_id res chain seq x y z
N MET A 1 40.75 0.53 -17.37
CA MET A 1 39.63 0.69 -16.41
C MET A 1 38.27 0.58 -17.11
N GLU A 2 38.10 1.13 -18.33
CA GLU A 2 36.87 0.96 -19.14
C GLU A 2 36.55 -0.48 -19.58
N THR A 3 37.54 -1.37 -19.61
CA THR A 3 37.35 -2.81 -19.86
C THR A 3 37.01 -3.62 -18.62
N LEU A 4 37.15 -3.04 -17.41
CA LEU A 4 36.89 -3.74 -16.14
C LEU A 4 35.52 -3.39 -15.56
N VAL A 5 35.02 -2.17 -15.81
CA VAL A 5 33.71 -1.73 -15.33
C VAL A 5 32.95 -1.06 -16.48
N LYS A 6 31.91 -1.73 -16.98
CA LYS A 6 30.97 -1.19 -17.96
C LYS A 6 29.81 -0.52 -17.23
N LEU A 7 29.96 0.77 -16.91
CA LEU A 7 28.89 1.57 -16.33
C LEU A 7 27.90 2.01 -17.42
N VAL A 8 26.62 2.07 -17.06
CA VAL A 8 25.61 2.72 -17.90
C VAL A 8 25.95 4.21 -17.96
N PRO A 9 26.01 4.84 -19.15
CA PRO A 9 26.25 6.26 -19.25
C PRO A 9 25.09 7.02 -18.59
N LEU A 10 25.39 7.78 -17.53
CA LEU A 10 24.42 8.62 -16.84
C LEU A 10 24.46 10.05 -17.43
N ALA A 11 23.30 10.71 -17.48
CA ALA A 11 23.25 12.12 -17.83
C ALA A 11 24.06 12.94 -16.81
N ARG A 12 24.85 13.91 -17.31
CA ARG A 12 25.81 14.68 -16.48
C ARG A 12 25.13 15.46 -15.35
N ASP A 13 23.87 15.83 -15.57
CA ASP A 13 23.00 16.62 -14.70
C ASP A 13 22.00 15.77 -13.89
N LEU A 14 21.97 14.44 -14.07
CA LEU A 14 21.04 13.54 -13.36
C LEU A 14 21.04 13.76 -11.85
N TRP A 15 22.23 13.90 -11.26
CA TRP A 15 22.39 14.10 -9.82
C TRP A 15 21.78 15.40 -9.32
N VAL A 16 21.71 16.43 -10.17
CA VAL A 16 21.06 17.71 -9.82
C VAL A 16 19.55 17.53 -9.77
N TYR A 17 18.97 16.87 -10.77
CA TYR A 17 17.53 16.53 -10.76
C TYR A 17 17.15 15.68 -9.55
N VAL A 18 17.92 14.63 -9.27
CA VAL A 18 17.69 13.76 -8.11
C VAL A 18 17.80 14.55 -6.80
N ALA A 19 18.77 15.45 -6.67
CA ALA A 19 18.92 16.28 -5.48
C ALA A 19 17.72 17.22 -5.27
N ILE A 20 17.21 17.84 -6.35
CA ILE A 20 16.00 18.67 -6.32
C ILE A 20 14.81 17.85 -5.85
N ASP A 21 14.55 16.70 -6.48
CA ASP A 21 13.38 15.87 -6.19
C ASP A 21 13.42 15.30 -4.77
N VAL A 22 14.58 14.78 -4.33
CA VAL A 22 14.76 14.27 -2.97
C VAL A 22 14.63 15.39 -1.94
N GLY A 23 15.22 16.57 -2.21
CA GLY A 23 15.10 17.74 -1.34
C GLY A 23 13.63 18.15 -1.15
N LEU A 24 12.88 18.26 -2.25
CA LEU A 24 11.46 18.59 -2.22
C LEU A 24 10.61 17.47 -1.58
N ALA A 25 10.94 16.20 -1.81
CA ALA A 25 10.27 15.06 -1.17
C ALA A 25 10.40 15.15 0.36
N LEU A 26 11.59 15.46 0.87
CA LEU A 26 11.84 15.64 2.30
C LEU A 26 11.07 16.82 2.86
N VAL A 27 11.01 17.95 2.14
CA VAL A 27 10.18 19.11 2.54
C VAL A 27 8.70 18.72 2.61
N LEU A 28 8.18 18.04 1.60
CA LEU A 28 6.80 17.57 1.55
C LEU A 28 6.47 16.59 2.69
N LEU A 29 7.39 15.68 3.03
CA LEU A 29 7.29 14.78 4.19
C LEU A 29 7.18 15.58 5.51
N LEU A 30 8.02 16.61 5.69
CA LEU A 30 8.00 17.46 6.88
C LEU A 30 6.70 18.28 6.98
N VAL A 31 6.24 18.83 5.87
CA VAL A 31 4.95 19.54 5.79
C VAL A 31 3.80 18.61 6.16
N MET A 32 3.81 17.37 5.67
CA MET A 32 2.77 16.39 5.99
C MET A 32 2.77 16.01 7.48
N LYS A 33 3.95 15.83 8.09
CA LYS A 33 4.09 15.63 9.54
C LYS A 33 3.44 16.78 10.33
N TRP A 34 3.66 18.03 9.91
CA TRP A 34 3.07 19.19 10.56
C TRP A 34 1.55 19.26 10.38
N LEU A 35 1.04 19.02 9.16
CA LEU A 35 -0.40 19.00 8.89
C LEU A 35 -1.15 17.90 9.66
N SER A 36 -0.51 16.76 9.88
CA SER A 36 -1.10 15.65 10.62
C SER A 36 -1.21 15.93 12.13
N ARG A 37 -0.32 16.77 12.68
CA ARG A 37 -0.36 17.24 14.08
C ARG A 37 -1.59 18.09 14.41
N SER A 38 -2.19 18.77 13.44
CA SER A 38 -3.32 19.68 13.68
C SER A 38 -4.65 18.94 13.87
N ARG A 39 -4.80 17.74 13.30
CA ARG A 39 -6.07 16.97 13.34
C ARG A 39 -6.15 15.94 14.47
N ALA A 40 -5.03 15.33 14.83
CA ALA A 40 -4.96 14.54 16.05
C ALA A 40 -4.76 15.52 17.21
N LYS A 41 -5.72 15.66 18.13
CA LYS A 41 -5.54 16.43 19.38
C LYS A 41 -4.50 15.80 20.34
N VAL A 42 -3.52 15.11 19.77
CA VAL A 42 -2.64 14.14 20.42
C VAL A 42 -1.22 14.45 19.96
N SER A 43 -0.33 14.70 20.92
CA SER A 43 1.07 15.02 20.65
C SER A 43 1.85 13.75 20.34
N VAL A 44 2.53 13.70 19.19
CA VAL A 44 3.43 12.57 18.82
C VAL A 44 4.48 12.32 19.90
N SER A 45 5.04 13.39 20.48
CA SER A 45 6.03 13.27 21.57
C SER A 45 5.42 12.70 22.85
N ASP A 46 4.14 12.97 23.10
CA ASP A 46 3.42 12.43 24.26
C ASP A 46 3.09 10.94 24.05
N GLU A 47 2.54 10.58 22.88
CA GLU A 47 2.21 9.18 22.57
C GLU A 47 3.44 8.27 22.49
N LEU A 48 4.51 8.71 21.82
CA LEU A 48 5.70 7.88 21.62
C LEU A 48 6.71 7.97 22.75
N GLY A 49 6.86 9.13 23.39
CA GLY A 49 7.94 9.37 24.35
C GLY A 49 7.50 9.32 25.81
N VAL A 50 6.20 9.51 26.10
CA VAL A 50 5.68 9.50 27.48
C VAL A 50 4.77 8.30 27.71
N LYS A 51 3.88 8.00 26.76
CA LYS A 51 2.90 6.89 26.89
C LYS A 51 3.41 5.55 26.40
N ASP A 52 4.54 5.52 25.68
CA ASP A 52 5.08 4.33 25.01
C ASP A 52 4.03 3.60 24.16
N ASN A 53 3.22 4.36 23.42
CA ASN A 53 2.13 3.80 22.62
C ASN A 53 2.68 3.18 21.33
N PHE A 54 2.97 1.88 21.39
CA PHE A 54 3.43 1.10 20.23
C PHE A 54 2.45 1.11 19.06
N ALA A 55 1.14 1.07 19.34
CA ALA A 55 0.10 1.10 18.31
C ALA A 55 0.18 2.42 17.51
N PHE A 56 0.29 3.55 18.21
CA PHE A 56 0.50 4.85 17.58
C PHE A 56 1.79 4.87 16.75
N GLY A 57 2.89 4.30 17.26
CA GLY A 57 4.15 4.18 16.52
C GLY A 57 4.04 3.39 15.21
N ILE A 58 3.40 2.21 15.24
CA ILE A 58 3.19 1.37 14.05
C ILE A 58 2.36 2.11 13.00
N SER A 59 1.26 2.73 13.43
CA SER A 59 0.36 3.50 12.57
C SER A 59 1.06 4.70 11.91
N VAL A 60 1.85 5.46 12.68
CA VAL A 60 2.65 6.59 12.14
C VAL A 60 3.72 6.08 11.17
N ALA A 61 4.43 5.01 11.49
CA ALA A 61 5.43 4.42 10.61
C ALA A 61 4.83 3.96 9.27
N GLY A 62 3.68 3.29 9.30
CA GLY A 62 2.93 2.90 8.10
C GLY A 62 2.53 4.10 7.24
N GLY A 63 2.03 5.17 7.86
CA GLY A 63 1.70 6.42 7.17
C GLY A 63 2.92 7.12 6.55
N MET A 64 4.07 7.12 7.22
CA MET A 64 5.32 7.67 6.69
C MET A 64 5.83 6.84 5.51
N LEU A 65 5.86 5.51 5.63
CA LEU A 65 6.28 4.61 4.56
C LEU A 65 5.37 4.73 3.34
N SER A 66 4.06 4.79 3.55
CA SER A 66 3.06 5.04 2.50
C SER A 66 3.37 6.32 1.71
N LEU A 67 3.69 7.41 2.41
CA LEU A 67 4.05 8.67 1.76
C LEU A 67 5.39 8.58 1.01
N CYS A 68 6.41 7.96 1.60
CA CYS A 68 7.69 7.74 0.91
C CYS A 68 7.52 6.93 -0.38
N LEU A 69 6.70 5.87 -0.36
CA LEU A 69 6.39 5.06 -1.54
C LEU A 69 5.74 5.88 -2.64
N VAL A 70 4.75 6.71 -2.31
CA VAL A 70 4.06 7.57 -3.29
C VAL A 70 4.98 8.65 -3.83
N LEU A 71 5.78 9.32 -2.99
CA LEU A 71 6.73 10.33 -3.47
C LEU A 71 7.81 9.72 -4.37
N SER A 72 8.18 8.46 -4.15
CA SER A 72 9.17 7.76 -4.98
C SER A 72 8.75 7.53 -6.43
N SER A 73 7.45 7.62 -6.78
CA SER A 73 7.02 7.57 -8.19
C SER A 73 7.18 8.89 -8.94
N VAL A 74 7.40 9.99 -8.22
CA VAL A 74 7.55 11.32 -8.79
C VAL A 74 9.01 11.67 -9.02
N VAL A 75 9.91 11.17 -8.16
CA VAL A 75 11.36 11.35 -8.28
C VAL A 75 11.84 10.84 -9.64
N GLY A 76 12.53 11.70 -10.37
CA GLY A 76 13.11 11.40 -11.68
C GLY A 76 12.14 11.54 -12.86
N ARG A 77 10.85 11.80 -12.63
CA ARG A 77 9.83 11.86 -13.69
C ARG A 77 10.09 12.94 -14.75
N HIS A 78 10.77 14.02 -14.37
CA HIS A 78 10.99 15.20 -15.22
C HIS A 78 12.47 15.41 -15.58
N VAL A 79 13.30 14.36 -15.47
CA VAL A 79 14.71 14.43 -15.87
C VAL A 79 14.80 14.83 -17.35
N GLY A 80 15.63 15.83 -17.64
CA GLY A 80 15.82 16.35 -19.00
C GLY A 80 14.78 17.39 -19.45
N GLN A 81 13.77 17.72 -18.62
CA GLN A 81 12.75 18.73 -18.95
C GLN A 81 13.07 20.14 -18.39
N GLY A 82 14.22 20.31 -17.73
CA GLY A 82 14.63 21.53 -17.04
C GLY A 82 14.37 21.48 -15.54
N TYR A 83 15.27 22.09 -14.76
CA TYR A 83 15.21 22.05 -13.29
C TYR A 83 13.95 22.69 -12.71
N GLU A 84 13.45 23.76 -13.34
CA GLU A 84 12.21 24.41 -12.94
C GLU A 84 11.00 23.48 -13.11
N GLN A 85 10.90 22.82 -14.27
CA GLN A 85 9.83 21.85 -14.54
C GLN A 85 9.90 20.65 -13.61
N ALA A 86 11.10 20.17 -13.28
CA ALA A 86 11.27 19.11 -12.29
C ALA A 86 10.77 19.54 -10.91
N ALA A 87 11.13 20.75 -10.46
CA ALA A 87 10.66 21.28 -9.17
C ALA A 87 9.13 21.45 -9.14
N ILE A 88 8.54 22.05 -10.18
CA ILE A 88 7.10 22.25 -10.29
C ILE A 88 6.36 20.91 -10.31
N GLY A 89 6.83 19.98 -11.15
CA GLY A 89 6.27 18.64 -11.26
C GLY A 89 6.35 17.86 -9.95
N MET A 90 7.49 17.92 -9.26
CA MET A 90 7.67 17.28 -7.96
C MET A 90 6.70 17.81 -6.91
N VAL A 91 6.51 19.13 -6.85
CA VAL A 91 5.55 19.75 -5.92
C VAL A 91 4.12 19.37 -6.29
N LEU A 92 3.73 19.46 -7.56
CA LEU A 92 2.37 19.20 -8.02
C LEU A 92 1.96 17.74 -7.77
N PHE A 93 2.71 16.79 -8.33
CA PHE A 93 2.42 15.36 -8.16
C PHE A 93 2.64 14.89 -6.73
N GLY A 94 3.59 15.48 -6.01
CA GLY A 94 3.80 15.20 -4.59
C GLY A 94 2.61 15.62 -3.72
N ILE A 95 2.04 16.80 -3.97
CA ILE A 95 0.82 17.26 -3.27
C ILE A 95 -0.37 16.35 -3.59
N ILE A 96 -0.57 16.01 -4.87
CA ILE A 96 -1.65 15.07 -5.27
C ILE A 96 -1.49 13.73 -4.54
N GLY A 97 -0.27 13.17 -4.55
CA GLY A 97 0.04 11.93 -3.84
C GLY A 97 -0.29 12.00 -2.34
N ILE A 98 0.11 13.08 -1.66
CA ILE A 98 -0.21 13.31 -0.24
C ILE A 98 -1.72 13.37 0.00
N LEU A 99 -2.46 14.08 -0.86
CA LEU A 99 -3.91 14.21 -0.74
C LEU A 99 -4.58 12.85 -0.92
N LEU A 100 -4.19 12.08 -1.93
CA LEU A 100 -4.72 10.74 -2.17
C LEU A 100 -4.43 9.79 -1.00
N VAL A 101 -3.23 9.80 -0.43
CA VAL A 101 -2.92 8.99 0.77
C VAL A 101 -3.83 9.38 1.95
N LYS A 102 -4.06 10.67 2.17
CA LYS A 102 -4.95 11.15 3.25
C LYS A 102 -6.41 10.76 3.02
N VAL A 103 -6.91 10.95 1.80
CA VAL A 103 -8.27 10.54 1.42
C VAL A 103 -8.41 9.02 1.53
N GLY A 104 -7.38 8.28 1.13
CA GLY A 104 -7.31 6.83 1.27
C GLY A 104 -7.46 6.35 2.68
N ARG A 105 -6.69 6.93 3.60
CA ARG A 105 -6.81 6.62 5.03
C ARG A 105 -8.22 6.85 5.55
N PHE A 106 -8.79 8.01 5.23
CA PHE A 106 -10.15 8.35 5.66
C PHE A 106 -11.19 7.39 5.05
N ALA A 107 -11.07 7.07 3.77
CA ALA A 107 -11.95 6.13 3.10
C ALA A 107 -11.80 4.71 3.67
N HIS A 108 -10.58 4.29 4.00
CA HIS A 108 -10.32 3.01 4.65
C HIS A 108 -11.03 2.94 6.01
N ASP A 109 -10.84 3.94 6.87
CA ASP A 109 -11.49 4.00 8.18
C ASP A 109 -13.02 4.01 8.08
N LYS A 110 -13.59 4.67 7.07
CA LYS A 110 -15.06 4.85 7.01
C LYS A 110 -15.79 3.80 6.16
N ILE A 111 -15.12 3.21 5.18
CA ILE A 111 -15.73 2.32 4.18
C ILE A 111 -15.20 0.89 4.32
N VAL A 112 -13.92 0.71 4.64
CA VAL A 112 -13.29 -0.62 4.73
C VAL A 112 -13.42 -1.18 6.15
N LEU A 113 -13.02 -0.42 7.17
CA LEU A 113 -13.15 -0.76 8.60
C LEU A 113 -14.27 0.05 9.28
N ASP A 114 -15.46 0.01 8.70
CA ASP A 114 -16.62 0.83 9.09
C ASP A 114 -17.20 0.53 10.49
N ALA A 115 -16.82 -0.58 11.12
CA ALA A 115 -17.23 -0.99 12.45
C ALA A 115 -16.16 -0.78 13.54
N VAL A 116 -14.97 -0.28 13.20
CA VAL A 116 -13.89 0.03 14.15
C VAL A 116 -13.55 1.52 14.08
N ASP A 117 -13.51 2.20 15.23
CA ASP A 117 -12.89 3.52 15.29
C ASP A 117 -11.36 3.37 15.35
N THR A 118 -10.74 3.31 14.16
CA THR A 118 -9.28 3.12 14.01
C THR A 118 -8.49 4.13 14.84
N GLN A 119 -8.89 5.41 14.82
CA GLN A 119 -8.16 6.47 15.51
C GLN A 119 -8.24 6.32 17.02
N HIS A 120 -9.45 6.06 17.54
CA HIS A 120 -9.65 5.80 18.95
C HIS A 120 -8.86 4.56 19.40
N LYS A 121 -8.93 3.46 18.65
CA LYS A 121 -8.27 2.20 19.01
C LYS A 121 -6.74 2.28 18.97
N VAL A 122 -6.17 3.03 18.02
CA VAL A 122 -4.73 3.33 18.00
C VAL A 122 -4.32 4.18 19.22
N SER A 123 -5.15 5.16 19.60
CA SER A 123 -4.92 5.94 20.83
C SER A 123 -5.06 5.08 22.10
N ASP A 124 -5.93 4.07 22.07
CA ASP A 124 -6.15 3.08 23.13
C ASP A 124 -5.16 1.90 23.05
N ARG A 125 -4.02 2.10 22.38
CA ARG A 125 -2.89 1.16 22.33
C ARG A 125 -3.22 -0.20 21.69
N ASN A 126 -4.27 -0.29 20.87
CA ASN A 126 -4.60 -1.53 20.15
C ASN A 126 -3.63 -1.74 18.97
N VAL A 127 -2.63 -2.59 19.18
CA VAL A 127 -1.60 -2.93 18.20
C VAL A 127 -2.17 -3.62 16.96
N SER A 128 -3.23 -4.41 17.12
CA SER A 128 -3.86 -5.17 16.03
C SER A 128 -4.52 -4.25 15.02
N VAL A 129 -5.27 -3.26 15.50
CA VAL A 129 -5.86 -2.21 14.65
C VAL A 129 -4.76 -1.35 14.02
N ALA A 130 -3.74 -0.97 14.77
CA ALA A 130 -2.61 -0.20 14.23
C ALA A 130 -1.84 -0.94 13.12
N LEU A 131 -1.67 -2.25 13.25
CA LEU A 131 -1.00 -3.07 12.24
C LEU A 131 -1.82 -3.13 10.95
N VAL A 132 -3.14 -3.30 11.04
CA VAL A 132 -4.02 -3.31 9.87
C VAL A 132 -4.07 -1.93 9.20
N ASP A 133 -4.15 -0.83 9.98
CA ASP A 133 -4.08 0.55 9.47
C ASP A 133 -2.75 0.82 8.76
N ALA A 134 -1.62 0.41 9.36
CA ALA A 134 -0.31 0.55 8.71
C ALA A 134 -0.23 -0.27 7.41
N ALA A 135 -0.68 -1.53 7.43
CA ALA A 135 -0.67 -2.39 6.26
C ALA A 135 -1.55 -1.85 5.13
N SER A 136 -2.75 -1.34 5.43
CA SER A 136 -3.65 -0.79 4.42
C SER A 136 -3.12 0.49 3.77
N LEU A 137 -2.46 1.36 4.54
CA LEU A 137 -1.79 2.56 4.04
C LEU A 137 -0.62 2.21 3.11
N VAL A 138 0.19 1.22 3.50
CA VAL A 138 1.32 0.75 2.70
C VAL A 138 0.81 0.07 1.42
N SER A 139 -0.19 -0.79 1.52
CA SER A 139 -0.85 -1.44 0.37
C SER A 139 -1.43 -0.42 -0.62
N SER A 140 -2.15 0.58 -0.11
CA SER A 140 -2.70 1.66 -0.94
C SER A 140 -1.59 2.40 -1.70
N ALA A 141 -0.50 2.70 -1.02
CA ALA A 141 0.64 3.39 -1.61
C ALA A 141 1.40 2.53 -2.64
N ILE A 142 1.55 1.23 -2.43
CA ILE A 142 2.17 0.32 -3.40
C ILE A 142 1.40 0.36 -4.72
N ILE A 143 0.07 0.23 -4.67
CA ILE A 143 -0.78 0.25 -5.87
C ILE A 143 -0.76 1.64 -6.51
N LEU A 144 -0.96 2.70 -5.73
CA LEU A 144 -0.95 4.07 -6.23
C LEU A 144 0.39 4.42 -6.90
N ARG A 145 1.51 4.05 -6.28
CA ARG A 145 2.85 4.21 -6.86
C ARG A 145 2.94 3.54 -8.23
N SER A 146 2.43 2.31 -8.36
CA SER A 146 2.43 1.61 -9.65
C SER A 146 1.61 2.33 -10.71
N ILE A 147 0.40 2.79 -10.38
CA ILE A 147 -0.44 3.58 -11.30
C ILE A 147 0.29 4.85 -11.72
N MET A 148 0.92 5.57 -10.79
CA MET A 148 1.66 6.80 -11.09
C MET A 148 2.87 6.57 -12.01
N VAL A 149 3.58 5.45 -11.84
CA VAL A 149 4.69 5.08 -12.73
C VAL A 149 4.20 4.66 -14.11
N TRP A 150 3.04 3.99 -14.19
CA TRP A 150 2.44 3.53 -15.44
C TRP A 150 1.85 4.66 -16.28
N VAL A 151 1.27 5.68 -15.65
CA VAL A 151 0.80 6.89 -16.34
C VAL A 151 2.00 7.64 -16.91
N ASP A 152 1.99 7.90 -18.22
CA ASP A 152 2.99 8.74 -18.89
C ASP A 152 2.53 10.21 -18.94
N GLY A 153 3.49 11.14 -19.02
CA GLY A 153 3.22 12.57 -19.12
C GLY A 153 2.98 13.31 -17.80
N SER A 154 2.92 14.63 -17.87
CA SER A 154 2.73 15.52 -16.70
C SER A 154 1.52 16.46 -16.87
N ASP A 155 0.66 16.15 -17.85
CA ASP A 155 -0.48 16.96 -18.23
C ASP A 155 -1.73 16.65 -17.38
N VAL A 156 -2.83 17.33 -17.71
CA VAL A 156 -4.11 17.15 -17.03
C VAL A 156 -4.64 15.71 -17.19
N ASN A 157 -4.38 15.06 -18.33
CA ASN A 157 -4.78 13.67 -18.57
C ASN A 157 -4.08 12.73 -17.58
N ALA A 158 -2.78 12.92 -17.35
CA ALA A 158 -2.03 12.17 -16.34
C ALA A 158 -2.61 12.38 -14.93
N MET A 159 -2.94 13.62 -14.57
CA MET A 159 -3.57 13.92 -13.27
C MET A 159 -4.93 13.24 -13.11
N ILE A 160 -5.78 13.28 -14.13
CA ILE A 160 -7.09 12.60 -14.13
C ILE A 160 -6.89 11.10 -13.99
N ALA A 161 -5.95 10.50 -14.74
CA ALA A 161 -5.66 9.07 -14.68
C ALA A 161 -5.20 8.63 -13.28
N ILE A 162 -4.36 9.40 -12.59
CA ILE A 162 -3.92 9.10 -11.22
C ILE A 162 -5.08 9.20 -10.22
N VAL A 163 -5.88 10.28 -10.29
CA VAL A 163 -7.02 10.49 -9.38
C VAL A 163 -8.10 9.43 -9.59
N THR A 164 -8.42 9.08 -10.83
CA THR A 164 -9.40 8.03 -11.14
C THR A 164 -8.85 6.63 -10.87
N GLY A 165 -7.56 6.39 -11.13
CA GLY A 165 -6.88 5.15 -10.76
C GLY A 165 -6.88 4.91 -9.24
N PHE A 166 -6.94 5.97 -8.44
CA PHE A 166 -7.14 5.84 -6.99
C PHE A 166 -8.45 5.14 -6.61
N LEU A 167 -9.49 5.24 -7.44
CA LEU A 167 -10.72 4.47 -7.21
C LEU A 167 -10.46 2.97 -7.32
N VAL A 168 -9.55 2.54 -8.20
CA VAL A 168 -9.13 1.13 -8.29
C VAL A 168 -8.47 0.69 -6.99
N VAL A 169 -7.59 1.53 -6.42
CA VAL A 169 -6.93 1.28 -5.12
C VAL A 169 -7.95 1.04 -4.02
N LEU A 170 -8.92 1.95 -3.87
CA LEU A 170 -9.97 1.81 -2.84
C LEU A 170 -10.84 0.58 -3.08
N THR A 171 -11.23 0.35 -4.33
CA THR A 171 -12.13 -0.74 -4.70
C THR A 171 -11.47 -2.11 -4.43
N ILE A 172 -10.21 -2.29 -4.82
CA ILE A 172 -9.55 -3.59 -4.65
C ILE A 172 -9.30 -3.91 -3.18
N LEU A 173 -8.90 -2.93 -2.37
CA LEU A 173 -8.70 -3.13 -0.94
C LEU A 173 -10.02 -3.39 -0.21
N LEU A 174 -11.09 -2.69 -0.61
CA LEU A 174 -12.43 -2.95 -0.09
C LEU A 174 -12.90 -4.37 -0.42
N ILE A 175 -12.79 -4.80 -1.69
CA ILE A 175 -13.20 -6.14 -2.11
C ILE A 175 -12.42 -7.20 -1.34
N MET A 176 -11.09 -7.08 -1.26
CA MET A 176 -10.27 -8.08 -0.56
C MET A 176 -10.56 -8.11 0.94
N THR A 177 -10.85 -6.97 1.55
CA THR A 177 -11.23 -6.92 2.96
C THR A 177 -12.58 -7.57 3.20
N ARG A 178 -13.60 -7.26 2.39
CA ARG A 178 -14.93 -7.89 2.51
C ARG A 178 -14.88 -9.40 2.26
N ILE A 179 -14.11 -9.88 1.30
CA ILE A 179 -13.90 -11.31 1.08
C ILE A 179 -13.26 -11.96 2.32
N TYR A 180 -12.26 -11.32 2.92
CA TYR A 180 -11.60 -11.82 4.11
C TYR A 180 -12.58 -11.89 5.31
N GLU A 181 -13.34 -10.81 5.55
CA GLU A 181 -14.35 -10.75 6.60
C GLU A 181 -15.45 -11.80 6.45
N MET A 182 -15.99 -11.96 5.24
CA MET A 182 -17.00 -12.98 4.96
C MET A 182 -16.46 -14.39 5.28
N ARG A 183 -15.23 -14.69 4.86
CA ARG A 183 -14.60 -15.98 5.14
C ARG A 183 -14.40 -16.22 6.63
N TYR A 184 -13.97 -15.19 7.36
CA TYR A 184 -13.82 -15.26 8.81
C TYR A 184 -15.16 -15.51 9.51
N ALA A 185 -16.20 -14.75 9.15
CA ALA A 185 -17.55 -14.91 9.70
C ALA A 185 -18.10 -16.32 9.47
N MET A 186 -17.95 -16.87 8.25
CA MET A 186 -18.37 -18.23 7.92
C MET A 186 -17.66 -19.31 8.75
N GLN A 187 -16.45 -19.04 9.25
CA GLN A 187 -15.64 -19.98 10.03
C GLN A 187 -15.84 -19.81 11.55
N ASN A 188 -16.34 -18.66 11.99
CA ASN A 188 -16.40 -18.28 13.41
C ASN A 188 -17.82 -17.95 13.86
N GLN A 189 -18.81 -18.78 13.49
CA GLN A 189 -20.21 -18.64 13.93
C GLN A 189 -20.81 -17.24 13.66
N ASN A 190 -20.47 -16.63 12.52
CA ASN A 190 -20.83 -15.27 12.12
C ASN A 190 -20.30 -14.15 13.04
N HIS A 191 -19.26 -14.42 13.84
CA HIS A 191 -18.56 -13.38 14.57
C HIS A 191 -17.86 -12.42 13.59
N SER A 192 -17.87 -11.13 13.91
CA SER A 192 -17.29 -10.09 13.05
C SER A 192 -15.77 -10.07 13.19
N PHE A 193 -15.07 -10.06 12.05
CA PHE A 193 -13.62 -9.84 11.99
C PHE A 193 -13.23 -8.51 12.62
N GLN A 194 -13.97 -7.44 12.31
CA GLN A 194 -13.70 -6.11 12.86
C GLN A 194 -13.87 -6.07 14.38
N SER A 195 -14.85 -6.80 14.92
CA SER A 195 -14.98 -6.99 16.38
C SER A 195 -13.77 -7.70 16.98
N ALA A 196 -13.23 -8.71 16.30
CA ALA A 196 -12.02 -9.40 16.74
C ALA A 196 -10.75 -8.52 16.69
N LEU A 197 -10.65 -7.62 15.71
CA LEU A 197 -9.61 -6.59 15.72
C LEU A 197 -9.79 -5.62 16.88
N ASP A 198 -11.04 -5.24 17.17
CA ASP A 198 -11.41 -4.31 18.23
C ASP A 198 -10.98 -4.80 19.63
N THR A 199 -11.01 -6.11 19.84
CA THR A 199 -10.55 -6.82 21.05
C THR A 199 -9.04 -7.13 21.05
N GLY A 200 -8.32 -6.74 20.00
CA GLY A 200 -6.86 -6.82 19.95
C GLY A 200 -6.31 -8.13 19.41
N GLN A 201 -7.05 -8.89 18.61
CA GLN A 201 -6.58 -10.17 18.05
C GLN A 201 -5.42 -10.02 17.04
N LEU A 202 -4.18 -10.11 17.53
CA LEU A 202 -2.97 -9.83 16.75
C LEU A 202 -2.73 -10.84 15.62
N ALA A 203 -3.02 -12.12 15.84
CA ALA A 203 -2.83 -13.14 14.81
C ALA A 203 -3.68 -12.85 13.55
N LEU A 204 -4.94 -12.45 13.72
CA LEU A 204 -5.80 -12.03 12.62
C LEU A 204 -5.28 -10.77 11.94
N ALA A 205 -4.82 -9.78 12.71
CA ALA A 205 -4.23 -8.57 12.15
C ALA A 205 -3.01 -8.87 11.28
N VAL A 206 -2.13 -9.78 11.72
CA VAL A 206 -0.95 -10.22 10.94
C VAL A 206 -1.38 -10.95 9.66
N GLN A 207 -2.33 -11.88 9.76
CA GLN A 207 -2.82 -12.62 8.59
C GLN A 207 -3.46 -11.66 7.56
N HIS A 208 -4.29 -10.73 8.02
CA HIS A 208 -4.94 -9.74 7.16
C HIS A 208 -3.96 -8.73 6.56
N ALA A 209 -2.95 -8.27 7.33
CA ALA A 209 -1.87 -7.44 6.81
C ALA A 209 -1.15 -8.13 5.64
N GLY A 210 -0.90 -9.44 5.75
CA GLY A 210 -0.35 -10.25 4.67
C GLY A 210 -1.24 -10.31 3.42
N ASN A 211 -2.55 -10.44 3.61
CA ASN A 211 -3.51 -10.40 2.51
C ASN A 211 -3.48 -9.04 1.78
N LEU A 212 -3.55 -7.92 2.52
CA LEU A 212 -3.50 -6.58 1.94
C LEU A 212 -2.18 -6.32 1.20
N LEU A 213 -1.04 -6.65 1.81
CA LEU A 213 0.28 -6.41 1.21
C LEU A 213 0.52 -7.31 0.00
N GLY A 214 0.17 -8.60 0.08
CA GLY A 214 0.25 -9.53 -1.04
C GLY A 214 -0.61 -9.09 -2.22
N THR A 215 -1.87 -8.71 -1.97
CA THR A 215 -2.75 -8.12 -2.99
C THR A 215 -2.11 -6.89 -3.61
N ALA A 216 -1.60 -5.96 -2.82
CA ALA A 216 -1.02 -4.74 -3.34
C ALA A 216 0.20 -5.00 -4.23
N ILE A 217 1.07 -5.94 -3.83
CA ILE A 217 2.23 -6.35 -4.63
C ILE A 217 1.80 -6.95 -5.96
N VAL A 218 0.89 -7.94 -5.95
CA VAL A 218 0.49 -8.59 -7.22
C VAL A 218 -0.25 -7.61 -8.15
N VAL A 219 -1.12 -6.77 -7.59
CA VAL A 219 -1.87 -5.75 -8.33
C VAL A 219 -0.93 -4.67 -8.89
N SER A 220 0.16 -4.35 -8.20
CA SER A 220 1.16 -3.40 -8.71
C SER A 220 1.80 -3.85 -10.02
N SER A 221 1.66 -5.11 -10.41
CA SER A 221 2.15 -5.63 -11.70
C SER A 221 1.14 -5.52 -12.83
N ALA A 222 -0.09 -5.04 -12.58
CA ALA A 222 -1.10 -4.88 -13.63
C ALA A 222 -0.65 -3.94 -14.76
N GLY A 223 0.19 -2.94 -14.44
CA GLY A 223 0.78 -2.04 -15.44
C GLY A 223 1.64 -2.73 -16.50
N ALA A 224 2.19 -3.93 -16.21
CA ALA A 224 2.91 -4.74 -17.20
C ALA A 224 1.99 -5.38 -18.25
N LEU A 225 0.69 -5.44 -17.99
CA LEU A 225 -0.33 -6.08 -18.84
C LEU A 225 -1.23 -5.06 -19.56
N LEU A 226 -1.04 -3.77 -19.29
CA LEU A 226 -1.92 -2.69 -19.74
C LEU A 226 -1.11 -1.61 -20.44
N SER A 227 -1.66 -1.06 -21.52
CA SER A 227 -1.09 0.10 -22.20
C SER A 227 -1.82 1.36 -21.78
N TYR A 228 -1.08 2.40 -21.40
CA TYR A 228 -1.66 3.69 -21.05
C TYR A 228 -2.13 4.44 -22.30
N SER A 229 -3.35 4.98 -22.25
CA SER A 229 -3.90 5.89 -23.25
C SER A 229 -4.35 7.19 -22.57
N PRO A 230 -3.77 8.37 -22.88
CA PRO A 230 -4.09 9.62 -22.18
C PRO A 230 -5.58 9.98 -22.18
N GLU A 231 -6.24 9.82 -23.33
CA GLU A 231 -7.68 10.12 -23.48
C GLU A 231 -8.58 8.92 -23.15
N GLY A 232 -7.99 7.73 -22.97
CA GLY A 232 -8.67 6.48 -22.68
C GLY A 232 -9.08 6.32 -21.21
N TYR A 233 -9.70 7.33 -20.59
CA TYR A 233 -10.00 7.34 -19.15
C TYR A 233 -10.74 6.09 -18.68
N VAL A 234 -11.79 5.70 -19.41
CA VAL A 234 -12.62 4.53 -19.05
C VAL A 234 -11.82 3.25 -19.23
N SER A 235 -11.14 3.06 -20.37
CA SER A 235 -10.34 1.86 -20.64
C SER A 235 -9.18 1.69 -19.66
N ASN A 236 -8.55 2.80 -19.24
CA ASN A 236 -7.48 2.77 -18.25
C ASN A 236 -8.02 2.26 -16.91
N VAL A 237 -9.08 2.88 -16.38
CA VAL A 237 -9.64 2.53 -15.06
C VAL A 237 -10.21 1.11 -15.07
N THR A 238 -10.99 0.74 -16.09
CA THR A 238 -11.59 -0.59 -16.18
C THR A 238 -10.53 -1.67 -16.41
N GLY A 239 -9.53 -1.40 -17.25
CA GLY A 239 -8.39 -2.28 -17.46
C GLY A 239 -7.64 -2.55 -16.16
N TRP A 240 -7.31 -1.50 -15.41
CA TRP A 240 -6.68 -1.63 -14.10
C TRP A 240 -7.55 -2.44 -13.13
N LEU A 241 -8.84 -2.13 -13.03
CA LEU A 241 -9.74 -2.82 -12.11
C LEU A 241 -9.87 -4.32 -12.43
N VAL A 242 -10.15 -4.66 -13.69
CA VAL A 242 -10.32 -6.05 -14.14
C VAL A 242 -9.04 -6.85 -13.92
N THR A 243 -7.89 -6.32 -14.37
CA THR A 243 -6.59 -6.99 -14.19
C THR A 243 -6.26 -7.15 -12.70
N SER A 244 -6.53 -6.14 -11.87
CA SER A 244 -6.31 -6.21 -10.42
C SER A 244 -7.12 -7.32 -9.76
N VAL A 245 -8.40 -7.46 -10.13
CA VAL A 245 -9.27 -8.51 -9.61
C VAL A 245 -8.75 -9.89 -10.04
N LEU A 246 -8.42 -10.07 -11.31
CA LEU A 246 -7.90 -11.36 -11.81
C LEU A 246 -6.59 -11.76 -11.13
N LEU A 247 -5.64 -10.83 -10.99
CA LEU A 247 -4.37 -11.07 -10.30
C LEU A 247 -4.55 -11.38 -8.82
N SER A 248 -5.47 -10.70 -8.15
CA SER A 248 -5.78 -10.95 -6.74
C SER A 248 -6.43 -12.32 -6.54
N LEU A 249 -7.32 -12.73 -7.43
CA LEU A 249 -7.92 -14.07 -7.41
C LEU A 249 -6.89 -15.16 -7.67
N LEU A 250 -5.98 -14.95 -8.63
CA LEU A 250 -4.86 -15.86 -8.87
C LEU A 250 -3.99 -16.01 -7.62
N LEU A 251 -3.60 -14.90 -6.99
CA LEU A 251 -2.84 -14.93 -5.75
C LEU A 251 -3.60 -15.70 -4.66
N TRP A 252 -4.89 -15.43 -4.50
CA TRP A 252 -5.72 -16.10 -3.51
C TRP A 252 -5.75 -17.63 -3.69
N VAL A 253 -5.90 -18.11 -4.93
CA VAL A 253 -5.85 -19.55 -5.25
C VAL A 253 -4.48 -20.14 -4.93
N LEU A 254 -3.40 -19.46 -5.32
CA LEU A 254 -2.04 -19.93 -5.09
C LEU A 254 -1.71 -19.98 -3.59
N VAL A 255 -2.07 -18.94 -2.83
CA VAL A 255 -1.93 -18.93 -1.37
C VAL A 255 -2.72 -20.08 -0.75
N ALA A 256 -3.97 -20.30 -1.17
CA ALA A 256 -4.78 -21.40 -0.66
C ALA A 256 -4.13 -22.79 -0.90
N PHE A 257 -3.53 -23.00 -2.07
CA PHE A 257 -2.78 -24.22 -2.37
C PHE A 257 -1.51 -24.33 -1.53
N SER A 258 -0.68 -23.28 -1.50
CA SER A 258 0.60 -23.27 -0.77
C SER A 258 0.40 -23.43 0.73
N LYS A 259 -0.67 -22.87 1.32
CA LYS A 259 -0.98 -23.08 2.73
C LYS A 259 -1.22 -24.54 3.06
N ARG A 260 -1.98 -25.26 2.22
CA ARG A 260 -2.22 -26.69 2.42
C ARG A 260 -0.94 -27.52 2.32
N ALA A 261 -0.02 -27.13 1.44
CA ALA A 261 1.25 -27.81 1.27
C ALA A 261 2.22 -27.55 2.45
N VAL A 262 2.37 -26.28 2.84
CA VAL A 262 3.36 -25.85 3.85
C VAL A 262 2.90 -26.12 5.28
N LEU A 263 1.62 -25.87 5.58
CA LEU A 263 1.02 -26.07 6.90
C LEU A 263 0.30 -27.43 7.00
N ASN A 264 0.82 -28.43 6.29
CA ASN A 264 0.23 -29.76 6.29
C ASN A 264 0.20 -30.34 7.72
N GLY A 265 -0.94 -30.91 8.12
CA GLY A 265 -1.15 -31.43 9.47
C GLY A 265 -1.51 -30.39 10.53
N ILE A 266 -1.55 -29.10 10.19
CA ILE A 266 -1.94 -28.02 11.10
C ILE A 266 -3.31 -27.48 10.69
N ASN A 267 -4.25 -27.37 11.64
CA ASN A 267 -5.49 -26.66 11.40
C ASN A 267 -5.26 -25.15 11.55
N TYR A 268 -4.72 -24.53 10.50
CA TYR A 268 -4.33 -23.11 10.50
C TYR A 268 -5.49 -22.16 10.86
N GLN A 269 -6.74 -22.52 10.57
CA GLN A 269 -7.92 -21.74 10.96
C GLN A 269 -8.04 -21.70 12.48
N LYS A 270 -8.06 -22.88 13.11
CA LYS A 270 -8.14 -22.99 14.57
C LYS A 270 -6.96 -22.31 15.26
N GLU A 271 -5.76 -22.49 14.71
CA GLU A 271 -4.54 -21.87 15.26
C GLU A 271 -4.61 -20.34 15.27
N VAL A 272 -5.07 -19.71 14.18
CA VAL A 272 -5.13 -18.25 14.09
C VAL A 272 -6.35 -17.67 14.80
N ASP A 273 -7.52 -18.27 14.58
CA ASP A 273 -8.80 -17.69 14.98
C ASP A 273 -9.11 -17.97 16.45
N GLU A 274 -8.82 -19.17 16.96
CA GLU A 274 -9.13 -19.57 18.33
C GLU A 274 -7.91 -19.50 19.26
N GLN A 275 -6.73 -19.93 18.79
CA GLN A 275 -5.53 -19.99 19.64
C GLN A 275 -4.66 -18.73 19.57
N HIS A 276 -5.03 -17.75 18.74
CA HIS A 276 -4.30 -16.50 18.54
C HIS A 276 -2.82 -16.71 18.16
N ASN A 277 -2.53 -17.77 17.38
CA ASN A 277 -1.17 -18.15 17.01
C ASN A 277 -0.59 -17.21 15.94
N VAL A 278 0.17 -16.21 16.41
CA VAL A 278 0.86 -15.23 15.55
C VAL A 278 1.90 -15.89 14.64
N GLY A 279 2.50 -17.02 15.05
CA GLY A 279 3.48 -17.75 14.24
C GLY A 279 2.88 -18.30 12.96
N VAL A 280 1.71 -18.94 13.05
CA VAL A 280 0.98 -19.44 11.87
C VAL A 280 0.55 -18.27 10.98
N ALA A 281 0.02 -17.20 11.57
CA ALA A 281 -0.34 -16.00 10.82
C ALA A 281 0.85 -15.36 10.09
N ALA A 282 2.05 -15.34 10.68
CA ALA A 282 3.26 -14.83 10.06
C ALA A 282 3.72 -15.69 8.87
N VAL A 283 3.55 -17.02 8.93
CA VAL A 283 3.78 -17.91 7.78
C VAL A 283 2.80 -17.60 6.66
N GLU A 284 1.52 -17.39 6.98
CA GLU A 284 0.52 -17.01 5.97
C GLU A 284 0.82 -15.64 5.32
N LEU A 285 1.24 -14.65 6.10
CA LEU A 285 1.71 -13.37 5.60
C LEU A 285 2.87 -13.54 4.64
N THR A 286 3.85 -14.35 5.02
CA THR A 286 5.05 -14.61 4.21
C THR A 286 4.68 -15.28 2.89
N LEU A 287 3.79 -16.28 2.92
CA LEU A 287 3.30 -16.93 1.71
C LEU A 287 2.57 -15.95 0.78
N SER A 288 1.77 -15.05 1.34
CA SER A 288 1.02 -14.05 0.56
C SER A 288 1.95 -13.06 -0.14
N ILE A 289 2.93 -12.52 0.57
CA ILE A 289 3.92 -11.59 0.02
C ILE A 289 4.84 -12.31 -0.98
N GLY A 290 5.39 -13.47 -0.60
CA GLY A 290 6.34 -14.21 -1.43
C GLY A 290 5.75 -14.67 -2.75
N LEU A 291 4.53 -15.23 -2.73
CA LEU A 291 3.84 -15.64 -3.97
C LEU A 291 3.47 -14.43 -4.83
N ALA A 292 3.03 -13.32 -4.22
CA ALA A 292 2.78 -12.09 -4.96
C ALA A 292 4.04 -11.61 -5.68
N MET A 293 5.19 -11.59 -5.00
CA MET A 293 6.48 -11.23 -5.61
C MET A 293 6.89 -12.18 -6.75
N ILE A 294 6.65 -13.48 -6.61
CA ILE A 294 6.93 -14.45 -7.68
C ILE A 294 6.09 -14.14 -8.91
N ILE A 295 4.77 -13.96 -8.73
CA ILE A 295 3.86 -13.61 -9.84
C ILE A 295 4.31 -12.28 -10.47
N SER A 296 4.55 -11.26 -9.66
CA SER A 296 5.00 -9.93 -10.11
C SER A 296 6.28 -10.02 -10.93
N SER A 297 7.24 -10.83 -10.50
CA SER A 297 8.51 -11.02 -11.21
C SER A 297 8.29 -11.64 -12.59
N VAL A 298 7.46 -12.69 -12.66
CA VAL A 298 7.10 -13.34 -13.94
C VAL A 298 6.48 -12.34 -14.91
N LEU A 299 5.50 -11.56 -14.46
CA LEU A 299 4.82 -10.56 -15.30
C LEU A 299 5.75 -9.44 -15.75
N SER A 300 6.66 -8.99 -14.89
CA SER A 300 7.64 -7.96 -15.25
C SER A 300 8.67 -8.47 -16.26
N SER A 301 9.04 -9.75 -16.21
CA SER A 301 10.00 -10.36 -17.14
C SER A 301 9.45 -10.56 -18.55
N SER A 302 8.12 -10.68 -18.69
CA SER A 302 7.44 -10.79 -19.98
C SER A 302 7.17 -9.45 -20.67
N ALA A 303 7.39 -8.33 -19.98
CA ALA A 303 7.17 -6.98 -20.53
C ALA A 303 8.41 -6.38 -21.22
N GLY A 304 9.45 -7.21 -21.44
CA GLY A 304 10.67 -6.86 -22.17
C GLY A 304 10.60 -7.19 -23.66
#